data_AF-E6X5S8-F1
#
_entry.id   AF-E6X5S8-F1
#
_cell.length_a   1.000
_cell.length_b   1.000
_cell.length_c   1.000
_cell.angle_alpha   90.00
_cell.angle_beta   90.00
_cell.angle_gamma   90.00
#
_symmetry.space_group_name_H-M   'P 1'
#
loop_
_entity.id
_entity.type
_entity.pdbx_description
1 polymer ?
#
loop_
_entity_poly.entity_id
_entity_poly.type
_entity_poly.pdbx_seq_one_letter_code
_entity_poly.pdbx_strand_id
1 'polypeptide(L)' 'MKDFIELSLGSFMISHGYDEHNKEIEEHIKVNGFAKKLVAVNRIKSLSERYILTDYVDGRWIYWEYEEAYTAVKEKLESL' A
#
# COMPACT_ATOMS: atom_id res chain seq x y z
N MET A 1 11.23 2.77 -18.07
CA MET A 1 10.22 2.54 -17.02
C MET A 1 10.98 2.33 -15.72
N LYS A 2 10.63 3.02 -14.62
CA LYS A 2 11.23 2.71 -13.31
C LYS A 2 10.45 1.57 -12.68
N ASP A 3 11.13 0.52 -12.28
CA ASP A 3 10.48 -0.67 -11.70
C ASP A 3 10.08 -0.46 -10.24
N PHE A 4 10.62 0.56 -9.57
CA PHE A 4 10.45 0.83 -8.15
C PHE A 4 10.28 2.32 -7.84
N ILE A 5 9.54 2.61 -6.76
CA ILE A 5 9.53 3.92 -6.09
C ILE A 5 9.86 3.75 -4.61
N GLU A 6 10.62 4.70 -4.05
CA GLU A 6 10.78 4.80 -2.59
C GLU A 6 9.61 5.55 -1.98
N LEU A 7 9.10 5.03 -0.86
CA LEU A 7 8.06 5.61 -0.01
C LEU A 7 8.42 5.43 1.48
N SER A 8 7.93 6.34 2.32
CA SER A 8 7.89 6.22 3.78
C SER A 8 6.59 5.49 4.16
N LEU A 9 6.68 4.22 4.58
CA LEU A 9 5.50 3.41 4.93
C LEU A 9 5.38 3.19 6.44
N GLY A 10 4.14 3.28 6.93
CA GLY A 10 3.81 3.20 8.35
C GLY A 10 2.94 1.98 8.68
N SER A 11 1.92 2.20 9.50
CA SER A 11 0.96 1.15 9.86
C SER A 11 0.25 0.64 8.62
N PHE A 12 -0.19 -0.61 8.65
CA PHE A 12 -0.78 -1.22 7.48
C PHE A 12 -1.88 -2.22 7.87
N MET A 13 -2.70 -2.52 6.88
CA MET A 13 -3.79 -3.48 7.00
C MET A 13 -3.68 -4.53 5.90
N ILE A 14 -3.74 -5.80 6.30
CA ILE A 14 -3.78 -6.94 5.37
C ILE A 14 -5.23 -7.36 5.19
N SER A 15 -5.69 -7.43 3.94
CA SER A 15 -6.98 -8.03 3.60
C SER A 15 -6.77 -9.51 3.25
N HIS A 16 -7.48 -10.38 3.97
CA HIS A 16 -7.43 -11.84 3.81
C HIS A 16 -8.64 -12.41 3.03
N GLY A 17 -9.47 -11.55 2.44
CA GLY A 17 -10.71 -11.95 1.74
C GLY A 17 -11.95 -11.76 2.61
N TYR A 18 -12.99 -12.56 2.37
CA TYR A 18 -14.29 -12.45 3.06
C TYR A 18 -14.60 -13.71 3.87
N ASP A 19 -15.28 -13.54 5.00
CA ASP A 19 -15.82 -14.64 5.79
C ASP A 19 -17.11 -15.22 5.18
N GLU A 20 -17.69 -16.22 5.84
CA GLU A 20 -18.94 -16.88 5.42
C GLU A 20 -20.17 -15.96 5.40
N HIS A 21 -20.07 -14.77 6.00
CA HIS A 21 -21.10 -13.74 6.02
C HIS A 21 -20.80 -12.59 5.05
N ASN A 22 -19.81 -12.76 4.15
CA ASN A 22 -19.37 -11.76 3.21
C ASN A 22 -18.83 -10.48 3.88
N LYS A 23 -18.25 -10.60 5.07
CA LYS A 23 -17.54 -9.53 5.75
C LYS A 23 -16.04 -9.66 5.52
N GLU A 24 -15.39 -8.56 5.20
CA GLU A 24 -13.94 -8.55 4.95
C GLU A 24 -13.16 -8.91 6.22
N ILE A 25 -12.17 -9.79 6.07
CA ILE A 25 -11.26 -10.23 7.12
C ILE A 25 -10.00 -9.38 7.04
N GLU A 26 -9.88 -8.44 7.96
CA GLU A 26 -8.80 -7.47 8.02
C GLU A 26 -7.88 -7.73 9.23
N GLU A 27 -6.58 -7.62 9.02
CA GLU A 27 -5.57 -7.63 10.09
C GLU A 27 -4.85 -6.28 10.11
N HIS A 28 -4.93 -5.57 11.23
CA HIS A 28 -4.28 -4.27 11.41
C HIS A 28 -2.95 -4.43 12.15
N ILE A 29 -1.86 -3.99 11.52
CA ILE A 29 -0.54 -3.97 12.10
C ILE A 29 -0.17 -2.51 12.37
N LYS A 30 -0.01 -2.18 13.66
CA LYS A 30 0.44 -0.86 14.10
C LYS A 30 1.94 -0.86 14.30
N VAL A 31 2.62 0.13 13.73
CA VAL A 31 4.05 0.36 13.91
C VAL A 31 4.31 1.77 14.41
N ASN A 32 5.48 1.99 15.01
CA ASN A 32 5.89 3.31 15.47
C ASN A 32 6.56 4.09 14.33
N GLY A 33 5.86 5.09 13.80
CA GLY A 33 6.37 5.98 12.76
C GLY A 33 6.41 5.36 11.37
N PHE A 34 7.16 6.00 10.47
CA PHE A 34 7.33 5.57 9.08
C PHE A 34 8.76 5.10 8.81
N ALA A 35 8.89 4.09 7.95
CA ALA A 35 10.17 3.58 7.49
C ALA A 35 10.27 3.61 5.97
N LYS A 36 11.46 3.92 5.44
CA LYS A 36 11.70 3.92 3.99
C LYS A 36 11.65 2.51 3.42
N LYS A 37 10.94 2.37 2.30
CA LYS A 37 10.80 1.13 1.54
C LYS A 37 10.81 1.41 0.05
N LEU A 38 11.53 0.59 -0.69
CA LEU A 38 11.40 0.50 -2.15
C LEU A 38 10.22 -0.42 -2.49
N VAL A 39 9.23 0.13 -3.18
CA VAL A 39 8.01 -0.54 -3.59
C VAL A 39 8.04 -0.75 -5.09
N ALA A 40 7.84 -2.00 -5.53
CA ALA A 40 7.74 -2.33 -6.94
C ALA A 40 6.47 -1.72 -7.55
N VAL A 41 6.60 -0.98 -8.64
CA VAL A 41 5.50 -0.22 -9.25
C VAL A 41 4.40 -1.15 -9.76
N ASN A 42 4.79 -2.30 -10.32
CA ASN A 42 3.85 -3.30 -10.83
C ASN A 42 2.99 -3.98 -9.74
N ARG A 43 3.31 -3.80 -8.45
CA ARG A 43 2.51 -4.31 -7.33
C ARG A 43 1.47 -3.30 -6.86
N ILE A 44 1.61 -2.03 -7.22
CA ILE A 44 0.71 -0.97 -6.79
C ILE A 44 -0.61 -1.09 -7.56
N LYS A 45 -1.72 -1.20 -6.82
CA LYS A 45 -3.07 -1.30 -7.39
C LYS A 45 -3.78 0.04 -7.42
N SER A 46 -3.59 0.82 -6.36
CA SER A 46 -4.23 2.12 -6.22
C SER A 46 -3.48 3.00 -5.22
N LEU A 47 -3.70 4.30 -5.34
CA LEU A 47 -3.23 5.33 -4.44
C LEU A 47 -4.44 6.15 -3.97
N SER A 48 -4.51 6.43 -2.68
CA SER A 48 -5.47 7.33 -2.06
C SER A 48 -4.73 8.35 -1.19
N GLU A 49 -5.42 9.32 -0.61
CA GLU A 49 -4.77 10.32 0.26
C GLU A 49 -4.06 9.70 1.47
N ARG A 50 -4.59 8.60 2.01
CA ARG A 50 -4.06 7.98 3.23
C ARG A 50 -3.32 6.67 2.99
N TYR A 51 -3.68 5.94 1.94
CA TYR A 51 -3.16 4.60 1.70
C TYR A 51 -2.63 4.40 0.29
N ILE A 52 -1.58 3.59 0.18
CA ILE A 52 -1.19 2.93 -1.06
C ILE A 52 -1.51 1.43 -0.97
N LEU A 53 -2.23 0.91 -1.97
CA LEU A 53 -2.63 -0.50 -2.03
C LEU A 53 -1.64 -1.28 -2.87
N THR A 54 -1.16 -2.40 -2.33
CA THR A 54 -0.22 -3.29 -3.02
C THR A 54 -0.66 -4.75 -2.98
N ASP A 55 -0.33 -5.49 -4.05
CA ASP A 55 -0.35 -6.95 -4.02
C ASP A 55 0.62 -7.49 -2.96
N TYR A 56 0.23 -8.59 -2.34
CA TYR A 56 0.99 -9.32 -1.33
C TYR A 56 1.01 -10.83 -1.60
N VAL A 57 1.71 -11.56 -0.73
CA VAL A 57 1.88 -13.00 -0.80
C VAL A 57 0.52 -13.70 -0.76
N ASP A 58 0.37 -14.72 -1.60
CA ASP A 58 -0.83 -15.56 -1.75
C ASP A 58 -2.08 -14.80 -2.23
N GLY A 59 -1.89 -13.78 -3.08
CA GLY A 59 -3.00 -13.03 -3.69
C GLY A 59 -3.71 -12.06 -2.74
N ARG A 60 -3.19 -11.88 -1.53
CA ARG A 60 -3.69 -10.91 -0.55
C ARG A 60 -3.31 -9.49 -0.94
N TRP A 61 -4.01 -8.53 -0.34
CA TRP A 61 -3.71 -7.11 -0.52
C TRP A 61 -3.26 -6.48 0.80
N ILE A 62 -2.38 -5.49 0.70
CA ILE A 62 -1.98 -4.66 1.83
C ILE A 62 -2.21 -3.19 1.51
N TYR A 63 -2.92 -2.52 2.43
CA TYR A 63 -3.04 -1.08 2.51
C TYR A 63 -1.94 -0.53 3.43
N TRP A 64 -1.00 0.23 2.88
CA TRP A 64 0.05 0.88 3.66
C TRP A 64 -0.30 2.34 3.89
N GLU A 65 -0.26 2.80 5.14
CA GLU A 65 -0.13 4.23 5.40
C GLU A 65 1.19 4.71 4.82
N TYR A 66 1.18 5.90 4.23
CA TYR A 66 2.37 6.57 3.74
C TYR A 66 2.37 8.05 4.16
N GLU A 67 3.55 8.67 4.20
CA GLU A 67 3.70 10.03 4.74
C GLU A 67 3.87 11.10 3.66
N GLU A 68 4.27 10.70 2.45
CA GLU A 68 4.43 11.64 1.35
C GLU A 68 3.12 12.35 0.97
N ALA A 69 3.24 13.55 0.38
CA ALA A 69 2.08 14.23 -0.17
C ALA A 69 1.47 13.41 -1.32
N TYR A 70 0.15 13.19 -1.27
CA TYR A 70 -0.59 12.44 -2.30
C TYR A 70 -0.28 12.90 -3.72
N THR A 71 -0.27 14.21 -3.97
CA THR A 71 0.01 14.78 -5.30
C THR A 71 1.41 14.42 -5.79
N ALA A 72 2.42 14.46 -4.92
CA ALA A 72 3.79 14.11 -5.27
C ALA A 72 3.94 12.63 -5.64
N VAL A 73 3.26 11.73 -4.92
CA VAL A 73 3.27 10.29 -5.24
C VAL A 73 2.50 10.02 -6.54
N LYS A 74 1.35 10.67 -6.72
CA LYS A 74 0.53 10.55 -7.93
C LYS A 74 1.31 10.98 -9.17
N GLU A 75 1.90 12.17 -9.19
CA GLU A 75 2.69 12.68 -10.31
C GLU A 75 3.90 11.76 -10.61
N LYS A 76 4.53 11.24 -9.56
CA LYS A 76 5.63 10.28 -9.70
C LYS A 76 5.18 8.98 -10.34
N LEU A 77 3.97 8.49 -10.06
CA LEU A 77 3.43 7.26 -10.67
C LEU A 77 2.97 7.50 -12.12
N GLU A 78 2.34 8.63 -12.41
CA GLU A 78 1.83 8.98 -13.75
C GLU A 78 2.95 9.29 -14.77
N SER A 79 4.18 9.51 -14.31
CA SER A 79 5.34 9.86 -15.15
C SER A 79 6.30 8.70 -15.45
N LEU A 80 5.99 7.45 -15.05
CA LEU A 80 6.86 6.28 -15.22
C LEU A 80 6.70 5.55 -16.56
#